data_AF-A0A4Z0HDC6-F1
#
_entry.id   AF-A0A4Z0HDC6-F1
#
_cell.length_a   1.000
_cell.length_b   1.000
_cell.length_c   1.000
_cell.angle_alpha   90.00
_cell.angle_beta   90.00
_cell.angle_gamma   90.00
#
_symmetry.space_group_name_H-M   'P 1'
#
loop_
_entity.id
_entity.type
_entity.pdbx_description
1 polymer ?
#
loop_
_entity_poly.entity_id
_entity_poly.type
_entity_poly.pdbx_seq_one_letter_code
_entity_poly.pdbx_strand_id
1 'polypeptide(L)'
;MPNPERLDEGDTDTYETYETYEIFRVVCPDCARPLALLADEDVLPEHALCPSPWNPFGLTVCPGTGRAAADAAPADDLPGAQEQDAALLLTLPESLDWRTQPFSHIGGPGSRPMRVPGMRSRT
;
A
#
# COMPACT_ATOMS: atom_id res chain seq x y z
N MET A 1 39.88 15.25 7.88
CA MET A 1 38.53 15.86 7.81
C MET A 1 38.65 17.16 7.05
N PRO A 2 38.06 17.32 5.87
CA PRO A 2 38.08 18.61 5.17
C PRO A 2 37.20 19.65 5.88
N ASN A 3 37.60 20.92 5.78
CA ASN A 3 37.08 22.10 6.48
C ASN A 3 35.72 22.59 5.91
N PRO A 4 34.69 22.89 6.72
CA PRO A 4 33.35 23.26 6.24
C PRO A 4 33.17 24.70 5.71
N GLU A 5 34.20 25.55 5.66
CA GLU A 5 34.03 26.99 5.35
C GLU A 5 34.30 27.37 3.88
N ARG A 6 33.79 26.59 2.92
CA ARG A 6 33.74 27.01 1.51
C ARG A 6 32.50 26.48 0.80
N LEU A 7 31.33 26.85 1.32
CA LEU A 7 30.12 26.94 0.49
C LEU A 7 30.19 28.29 -0.21
N ASP A 8 30.76 28.25 -1.41
CA ASP A 8 30.64 29.28 -2.44
C ASP A 8 29.17 29.67 -2.56
N GLU A 9 28.89 30.97 -2.52
CA GLU A 9 27.59 31.60 -2.73
C GLU A 9 27.18 31.41 -4.20
N GLY A 10 26.86 30.17 -4.56
CA GLY A 10 26.56 29.72 -5.90
C GLY A 10 25.10 29.28 -6.01
N ASP A 11 24.35 30.07 -6.78
CA ASP A 11 23.12 29.69 -7.45
C ASP A 11 21.89 29.42 -6.57
N THR A 12 21.35 30.51 -6.01
CA THR A 12 20.01 30.56 -5.43
C THR A 12 18.92 30.64 -6.53
N ASP A 13 18.95 29.77 -7.55
CA ASP A 13 17.90 29.75 -8.58
C ASP A 13 17.48 28.36 -9.10
N THR A 14 17.89 27.27 -8.43
CA THR A 14 17.33 25.94 -8.68
C THR A 14 16.36 25.52 -7.57
N TYR A 15 15.36 26.35 -7.30
CA TYR A 15 14.13 25.86 -6.69
C TYR A 15 13.35 25.13 -7.79
N GLU A 16 13.65 23.85 -7.97
CA GLU A 16 12.80 22.89 -8.67
C GLU A 16 11.34 23.19 -8.30
N THR A 17 10.58 23.70 -9.26
CA THR A 17 9.17 24.03 -9.05
C THR A 17 8.45 22.72 -8.81
N TYR A 18 8.01 22.47 -7.58
CA TYR A 18 7.16 21.33 -7.25
C TYR A 18 5.83 21.52 -7.99
N GLU A 19 5.72 20.96 -9.20
CA GLU A 19 4.44 20.85 -9.90
C GLU A 19 3.48 20.07 -8.99
N THR A 20 2.44 20.77 -8.53
CA THR A 20 1.40 20.17 -7.72
C THR A 20 0.37 19.60 -8.67
N TYR A 21 0.46 18.31 -8.96
CA TYR A 21 -0.54 17.62 -9.79
C TYR A 21 -1.83 17.41 -9.01
N GLU A 22 -2.96 17.72 -9.66
CA GLU A 22 -4.28 17.42 -9.11
C GLU A 22 -4.59 15.94 -9.33
N ILE A 23 -4.81 15.21 -8.22
CA ILE A 23 -5.11 13.78 -8.21
C ILE A 23 -6.58 13.61 -7.86
N PHE A 24 -7.33 12.94 -8.72
CA PHE A 24 -8.71 12.55 -8.44
C PHE A 24 -8.86 11.03 -8.46
N ARG A 25 -10.01 10.52 -8.02
CA ARG A 25 -10.28 9.09 -7.97
C ARG A 25 -11.41 8.72 -8.91
N VAL A 26 -11.17 7.70 -9.73
CA VAL A 26 -12.15 7.09 -10.64
C VAL A 26 -12.28 5.61 -10.36
N VAL A 27 -13.36 4.98 -10.83
CA VAL A 27 -13.55 3.53 -10.72
C VAL A 27 -13.38 2.88 -12.09
N CYS A 28 -12.44 1.95 -12.17
CA CYS A 28 -12.24 1.17 -13.38
C CYS A 28 -13.50 0.36 -13.72
N PRO A 29 -14.06 0.45 -14.94
CA PRO A 29 -15.26 -0.28 -15.31
C PRO A 29 -15.07 -1.79 -15.38
N ASP A 30 -13.84 -2.29 -15.55
CA ASP A 30 -13.55 -3.72 -15.66
C ASP A 30 -13.32 -4.41 -14.30
N CYS A 31 -12.62 -3.74 -13.37
CA CYS A 31 -12.29 -4.35 -12.07
C CYS A 31 -13.07 -3.78 -10.89
N ALA A 32 -13.85 -2.72 -11.11
CA ALA A 32 -14.60 -1.98 -10.09
C ALA A 32 -13.75 -1.48 -8.92
N ARG A 33 -12.42 -1.35 -9.10
CA ARG A 33 -11.51 -0.81 -8.10
C ARG A 33 -11.31 0.69 -8.32
N PRO A 34 -11.21 1.46 -7.22
CA PRO A 34 -10.84 2.87 -7.31
C PRO A 34 -9.38 3.00 -7.73
N LEU A 35 -9.11 3.92 -8.65
CA LEU A 35 -7.81 4.28 -9.17
C LEU A 35 -7.57 5.77 -8.90
N ALA A 36 -6.34 6.13 -8.55
CA ALA A 36 -5.90 7.51 -8.59
C ALA A 36 -5.52 7.87 -10.04
N LEU A 37 -5.99 9.01 -10.52
CA LEU A 37 -5.76 9.51 -11.87
C LEU A 37 -5.31 10.97 -11.78
N LEU A 38 -4.34 11.36 -12.59
CA LEU A 38 -3.91 12.76 -12.71
C LEU A 38 -4.83 13.52 -13.68
N ALA A 39 -5.04 14.82 -13.44
CA ALA A 39 -5.93 15.67 -14.25
C ALA A 39 -5.59 15.72 -15.75
N ASP A 40 -4.33 15.46 -16.12
CA ASP A 40 -3.81 15.47 -17.48
C ASP A 40 -3.74 14.07 -18.13
N GLU A 41 -4.16 13.01 -17.43
CA GLU A 41 -4.20 11.65 -17.97
C GLU A 41 -5.55 11.32 -18.63
N ASP A 42 -5.52 11.11 -19.95
CA ASP A 42 -6.72 10.75 -20.74
C ASP A 42 -7.05 9.24 -20.69
N VAL A 43 -6.18 8.41 -20.12
CA VAL A 43 -6.32 6.95 -20.07
C VAL A 43 -6.09 6.41 -18.67
N LEU A 44 -6.75 5.31 -18.35
CA LEU A 44 -6.57 4.62 -17.07
C LEU A 44 -5.15 4.06 -16.97
N PRO A 45 -4.46 4.25 -15.82
CA PRO A 45 -3.12 3.75 -15.62
C PRO A 45 -3.09 2.22 -15.60
N GLU A 46 -1.89 1.66 -15.80
CA GLU A 46 -1.68 0.24 -15.59
C GLU A 46 -1.97 -0.14 -14.13
N HIS A 47 -2.86 -1.11 -13.97
CA HIS A 47 -3.24 -1.62 -12.66
C HIS A 47 -3.54 -3.11 -12.76
N ALA A 48 -3.53 -3.80 -11.62
CA ALA A 48 -3.63 -5.25 -11.57
C ALA A 48 -4.90 -5.73 -10.89
N LEU A 49 -5.42 -6.86 -11.38
CA LEU A 49 -6.43 -7.67 -10.72
C LEU A 49 -5.75 -8.52 -9.64
N CYS A 50 -6.27 -8.41 -8.41
CA CYS A 50 -5.92 -9.29 -7.32
C CYS A 50 -6.95 -10.41 -7.21
N PRO A 51 -6.57 -11.69 -7.43
CA PRO A 51 -7.53 -12.82 -7.42
C PRO A 51 -8.27 -12.96 -6.08
N SER A 52 -7.59 -12.61 -4.98
CA SER A 52 -8.21 -12.44 -3.67
C SER A 52 -7.39 -11.45 -2.84
N PRO A 53 -7.98 -10.76 -1.86
CA PRO A 53 -7.24 -9.87 -0.96
C PRO A 53 -6.03 -10.52 -0.26
N TRP A 54 -6.03 -11.86 -0.22
CA TRP A 54 -5.07 -12.70 0.47
C TRP A 54 -4.08 -13.40 -0.46
N ASN A 55 -4.14 -13.18 -1.78
CA ASN A 55 -3.22 -13.75 -2.76
C ASN A 55 -2.53 -12.66 -3.61
N PRO A 56 -1.57 -11.91 -3.04
CA PRO A 56 -0.92 -10.79 -3.73
C PRO A 56 0.08 -11.23 -4.80
N PHE A 57 0.37 -12.52 -4.94
CA PHE A 57 1.32 -13.03 -5.95
C PHE A 57 0.65 -13.40 -7.27
N GLY A 58 -0.68 -13.56 -7.27
CA GLY A 58 -1.46 -13.87 -8.46
C GLY A 58 -1.88 -12.65 -9.28
N LEU A 59 -1.20 -11.51 -9.12
CA LEU A 59 -1.56 -10.28 -9.83
C LEU A 59 -1.44 -10.46 -11.35
N THR A 60 -2.47 -10.01 -12.07
CA THR A 60 -2.49 -9.96 -13.53
C THR A 60 -2.90 -8.57 -13.97
N VAL A 61 -2.39 -8.08 -15.11
CA VAL A 61 -2.78 -6.76 -15.63
C VAL A 61 -4.29 -6.74 -15.88
N CYS A 62 -4.97 -5.70 -15.37
CA CYS A 62 -6.39 -5.53 -15.58
C CYS A 62 -6.66 -5.22 -17.06
N PRO A 63 -7.68 -5.85 -17.69
CA PRO A 63 -8.07 -5.54 -19.06
C PRO A 63 -8.55 -4.09 -19.25
N GLY A 64 -8.88 -3.38 -18.17
CA GLY A 64 -9.22 -1.96 -18.18
C GLY A 64 -8.01 -1.01 -18.27
N THR A 65 -6.79 -1.53 -18.22
CA THR A 65 -5.57 -0.72 -18.43
C THR A 65 -5.62 -0.05 -19.80
N GLY A 66 -5.36 1.26 -19.83
CA GLY A 66 -5.33 2.04 -21.07
C GLY A 66 -6.71 2.39 -21.66
N ARG A 67 -7.83 2.03 -20.99
CA ARG A 67 -9.15 2.55 -21.36
C ARG A 67 -9.22 4.05 -21.19
N ALA A 68 -10.13 4.72 -21.90
CA ALA A 68 -10.33 6.15 -21.75
C ALA A 68 -10.80 6.50 -20.34
N ALA A 69 -10.21 7.55 -19.74
CA ALA A 69 -10.61 8.06 -18.44
C ALA A 69 -12.08 8.51 -18.42
N ALA A 70 -12.58 9.01 -19.55
CA ALA A 70 -13.98 9.42 -19.72
C ALA A 70 -15.00 8.26 -19.59
N ASP A 71 -14.56 7.00 -19.72
CA ASP A 71 -15.42 5.83 -19.53
C ASP A 71 -15.54 5.41 -18.04
N ALA A 72 -14.74 6.00 -17.16
CA ALA A 72 -14.70 5.68 -15.73
C ALA A 72 -15.57 6.64 -14.91
N ALA A 73 -16.28 6.10 -13.92
CA ALA A 73 -17.11 6.91 -13.01
C ALA A 73 -16.25 7.52 -11.87
N PRO A 74 -16.59 8.70 -11.33
CA PRO A 74 -15.96 9.23 -10.13
C PRO A 74 -16.11 8.27 -8.94
N ALA A 75 -15.05 8.10 -8.14
CA ALA A 75 -15.08 7.16 -7.02
C ALA A 75 -15.87 7.67 -5.80
N ASP A 76 -16.04 8.98 -5.68
CA ASP A 76 -16.77 9.60 -4.56
C ASP A 76 -18.30 9.32 -4.62
N ASP A 77 -18.80 8.85 -5.77
CA ASP A 77 -20.22 8.48 -5.97
C ASP A 77 -20.55 7.05 -5.52
N LEU A 78 -19.59 6.29 -4.95
CA LEU A 78 -19.78 4.88 -4.53
C LEU A 78 -19.72 4.70 -3.00
N PRO A 79 -20.83 4.95 -2.28
CA PRO A 79 -20.86 4.97 -0.81
C PRO A 79 -20.81 3.58 -0.11
N GLY A 80 -20.70 2.46 -0.84
CA GLY A 80 -21.01 1.13 -0.27
C GLY A 80 -19.88 0.11 -0.16
N ALA A 81 -18.76 0.28 -0.87
CA ALA A 81 -17.76 -0.80 -1.00
C ALA A 81 -16.73 -0.85 0.16
N GLN A 82 -16.50 0.25 0.86
CA GLN A 82 -15.35 0.38 1.77
C GLN A 82 -15.54 -0.30 3.13
N GLU A 83 -16.77 -0.31 3.67
CA GLU A 83 -17.00 -0.76 5.06
C GLU A 83 -17.01 -2.29 5.19
N GLN A 84 -17.54 -3.01 4.19
CA GLN A 84 -17.57 -4.48 4.20
C GLN A 84 -16.18 -5.09 3.93
N ASP A 85 -15.35 -4.43 3.12
CA ASP A 85 -13.98 -4.87 2.82
C ASP A 85 -13.07 -4.79 4.06
N ALA A 86 -13.27 -3.77 4.92
CA ALA A 86 -12.46 -3.59 6.13
C ALA A 86 -12.61 -4.73 7.13
N ALA A 87 -13.83 -5.21 7.41
CA ALA A 87 -14.04 -6.31 8.35
C ALA A 87 -13.40 -7.63 7.87
N LEU A 88 -13.44 -7.88 6.55
CA LEU A 88 -12.78 -9.04 5.94
C LEU A 88 -11.25 -8.92 6.04
N LEU A 89 -10.68 -7.76 5.69
CA LEU A 89 -9.23 -7.49 5.74
C LEU A 89 -8.65 -7.48 7.16
N LEU A 90 -9.45 -7.16 8.17
CA LEU A 90 -9.02 -7.20 9.57
C LEU A 90 -9.07 -8.61 10.18
N THR A 91 -9.68 -9.57 9.49
CA THR A 91 -9.72 -10.97 9.91
C THR A 91 -8.68 -11.76 9.12
N LEU A 92 -7.41 -11.67 9.56
CA LEU A 92 -6.31 -12.40 8.93
C LEU A 92 -6.50 -13.92 9.12
N PRO A 93 -6.56 -14.72 8.05
CA PRO A 93 -6.60 -16.18 8.16
C PRO A 93 -5.36 -16.72 8.90
N GLU A 94 -5.52 -17.77 9.71
CA GLU A 94 -4.40 -18.37 10.48
C GLU A 94 -3.22 -18.78 9.59
N SER A 95 -3.51 -19.28 8.38
CA SER A 95 -2.48 -19.67 7.39
C SER A 95 -1.66 -18.50 6.86
N LEU A 96 -2.11 -17.26 7.07
CA LEU A 96 -1.47 -16.01 6.64
C LEU A 96 -0.94 -15.18 7.82
N ASP A 97 -0.99 -15.69 9.05
CA ASP A 97 -0.31 -15.05 10.17
C ASP A 97 1.21 -15.18 10.00
N TRP A 98 1.84 -14.11 9.51
CA TRP A 98 3.28 -14.06 9.27
C TRP A 98 4.13 -14.39 10.51
N ARG A 99 3.57 -14.31 11.73
CA ARG A 99 4.27 -14.68 12.97
C ARG A 99 4.46 -16.19 13.13
N THR A 100 3.63 -16.99 12.48
CA THR A 100 3.68 -18.46 12.53
C THR A 100 4.43 -19.06 11.34
N GLN A 101 4.80 -18.24 10.36
CA GLN A 101 5.43 -18.70 9.12
C GLN A 101 6.90 -19.10 9.33
N PRO A 102 7.40 -20.14 8.64
CA PRO A 102 8.75 -20.68 8.82
C PRO A 102 9.88 -19.73 8.37
N PHE A 103 9.56 -18.70 7.59
CA PHE A 103 10.48 -17.63 7.17
C PHE A 103 10.39 -16.38 8.06
N SER A 104 9.52 -16.38 9.07
CA SER A 104 9.45 -15.29 10.04
C SER A 104 10.71 -15.24 10.89
N HIS A 105 11.28 -14.05 11.09
CA HIS A 105 12.43 -13.87 12.00
C HIS A 105 12.03 -13.95 13.48
N ILE A 106 10.73 -14.03 13.79
CA ILE A 106 10.22 -14.42 15.12
C ILE A 106 10.52 -15.91 15.29
N GLY A 107 11.68 -16.25 15.85
CA GLY A 107 12.09 -17.65 15.97
C GLY A 107 13.58 -17.94 15.98
N GLY A 108 14.44 -16.97 15.63
CA GLY A 108 15.89 -17.18 15.60
C GLY A 108 16.45 -17.70 16.93
N PRO A 109 17.64 -18.33 16.99
CA PRO A 109 18.16 -19.04 18.17
C PRO A 109 18.19 -18.27 19.51
N GLY A 110 17.94 -16.95 19.53
CA GLY A 110 17.72 -16.12 20.71
C GLY A 110 16.26 -15.86 21.15
N SER A 111 15.24 -16.26 20.38
CA SER A 111 13.82 -15.99 20.65
C SER A 111 13.15 -17.09 21.48
N ARG A 112 13.85 -17.64 22.47
CA ARG A 112 13.22 -18.56 23.42
C ARG A 112 12.38 -17.74 24.39
N PRO A 113 11.10 -18.12 24.65
CA PRO A 113 10.30 -17.45 25.66
C PRO A 113 11.03 -17.49 27.00
N MET A 114 11.22 -16.32 27.63
CA MET A 114 11.77 -16.26 28.98
C MET A 114 10.83 -17.03 29.91
N ARG A 115 11.28 -18.15 30.47
CA ARG A 115 10.54 -18.85 31.52
C ARG A 115 10.55 -17.94 32.75
N VAL A 116 9.42 -17.30 33.03
CA VAL A 116 9.22 -16.62 34.31
C VAL A 116 9.12 -17.72 35.39
N PRO A 117 10.04 -17.78 36.37
CA PRO A 117 9.92 -18.74 37.46
C PRO A 117 8.59 -18.50 38.18
N GLY A 118 7.78 -19.55 38.33
CA GLY A 118 6.48 -19.48 38.98
C GLY A 118 6.63 -18.88 40.39
N MET A 119 5.93 -17.77 40.63
CA MET A 119 5.81 -17.16 41.95
C MET A 119 5.21 -18.21 42.89
N ARG A 120 6.01 -18.73 43.82
CA ARG A 120 5.52 -19.68 44.83
C ARG A 120 4.48 -18.95 45.68
N SER A 121 3.20 -19.31 45.56
CA SER A 121 2.21 -18.84 46.52
C SER A 121 2.56 -19.45 47.88
N ARG A 122 2.93 -18.60 48.84
CA ARG A 122 3.06 -19.02 50.23
C ARG A 122 1.64 -19.11 50.81
N THR A 123 1.20 -20.33 51.07
CA THR A 123 0.14 -20.65 52.02
C THR A 123 0.59 -20.34 53.44
#